data_AF-A0A165VFW6-F1
#
_entry.id   AF-A0A165VFW6-F1
#
_cell.length_a   1.000
_cell.length_b   1.000
_cell.length_c   1.000
_cell.angle_alpha   90.00
_cell.angle_beta   90.00
_cell.angle_gamma   90.00
#
_symmetry.space_group_name_H-M   'P 1'
#
loop_
_entity.id
_entity.type
_entity.pdbx_description
1 polymer ?
#
loop_
_entity_poly.entity_id
_entity_poly.type
_entity_poly.pdbx_seq_one_letter_code
_entity_poly.pdbx_strand_id
1 'polypeptide(L)'
;MTSTIRQSKKRLDRAVHRSKLISMEGVLERLFTFAFKGLVYPQIWEDPEVDMQALQLKPDSKMVTIASGGCNVMSYLTANPQEITAVDLNRAHVALNRLKLTALEEFPDYETFYRFFGEADEKANIAAYEKYLKPAIDPETMAYWEGRDMTAWGRKRITLFSRDLYHHGMLGYFIGLGHFIAKIYGVDLRKIAEARDLNEQQSYFDKVLAPLFDKRLIRWATSKKMSLYGLGIPPAQYESLAAEGGGNMAGVLKQRLEKLACDFPMEDNYFAWQAFTRGYAPSQMQSGTGLSGPLPPYLKPQHFPEIRKRASHVRVVNRSFTEHLDNQDANSLDAYVLLDAQDWMTDRQLNDLWAGISRTARQGARVIFRTAGEPSILPGRINNEILGQWTYEAAESARLNKLDRSSIYGGFHLYIYN
;
A
#
# COMPACT_ATOMS: atom_id res chain seq x y z
N MET A 1 -16.84 -16.92 23.78
CA MET A 1 -16.29 -16.40 22.50
C MET A 1 -16.45 -14.88 22.46
N THR A 2 -15.48 -14.15 22.99
CA THR A 2 -15.46 -12.68 22.99
C THR A 2 -15.33 -12.22 21.55
N SER A 3 -16.37 -11.57 20.99
CA SER A 3 -16.46 -11.16 19.58
C SER A 3 -15.14 -10.59 19.08
N THR A 4 -14.55 -11.23 18.05
CA THR A 4 -13.24 -10.88 17.51
C THR A 4 -13.22 -9.44 16.96
N ILE A 5 -14.39 -8.87 16.63
CA ILE A 5 -14.59 -7.44 16.28
C ILE A 5 -14.17 -6.52 17.44
N ARG A 6 -14.50 -6.91 18.69
CA ARG A 6 -14.15 -6.15 19.89
C ARG A 6 -12.65 -6.16 20.15
N GLN A 7 -11.96 -7.24 19.80
CA GLN A 7 -10.50 -7.36 19.93
C GLN A 7 -9.75 -6.53 18.89
N SER A 8 -10.16 -6.57 17.60
CA SER A 8 -9.57 -5.71 16.56
C SER A 8 -9.78 -4.23 16.87
N LYS A 9 -10.99 -3.84 17.28
CA LYS A 9 -11.27 -2.46 17.71
C LYS A 9 -10.34 -2.04 18.87
N LYS A 10 -10.19 -2.89 19.89
CA LYS A 10 -9.29 -2.62 21.04
C LYS A 10 -7.82 -2.50 20.63
N ARG A 11 -7.35 -3.31 19.68
CA ARG A 11 -5.99 -3.25 19.15
C ARG A 11 -5.76 -1.96 18.35
N LEU A 12 -6.70 -1.58 17.49
CA LEU A 12 -6.64 -0.34 16.70
C LEU A 12 -6.68 0.89 17.62
N ASP A 13 -7.59 0.93 18.59
CA ASP A 13 -7.71 2.00 19.59
C ASP A 13 -6.37 2.18 20.36
N ARG A 14 -5.68 1.09 20.74
CA ARG A 14 -4.40 1.15 21.46
C ARG A 14 -3.23 1.65 20.59
N ALA A 15 -3.25 1.36 19.30
CA ALA A 15 -2.17 1.75 18.39
C ALA A 15 -2.25 3.23 17.98
N VAL A 16 -3.46 3.79 17.94
CA VAL A 16 -3.75 5.09 17.33
C VAL A 16 -3.90 6.23 18.35
N HIS A 17 -4.41 5.97 19.55
CA HIS A 17 -4.79 7.06 20.46
C HIS A 17 -3.59 7.77 21.11
N ARG A 18 -3.38 9.05 20.76
CA ARG A 18 -2.32 9.92 21.29
C ARG A 18 -2.83 10.97 22.29
N SER A 19 -4.14 11.22 22.43
CA SER A 19 -4.65 12.34 23.25
C SER A 19 -5.89 12.04 24.14
N LYS A 20 -6.08 12.85 25.20
CA LYS A 20 -7.21 12.75 26.15
C LYS A 20 -8.56 12.95 25.45
N LEU A 21 -9.58 12.25 25.96
CA LEU A 21 -10.94 12.02 25.44
C LEU A 21 -11.77 13.23 24.93
N ILE A 22 -11.32 14.49 25.07
CA ILE A 22 -12.12 15.71 24.79
C ILE A 22 -11.27 16.79 24.06
N SER A 23 -10.37 16.41 23.15
CA SER A 23 -9.70 17.36 22.25
C SER A 23 -10.17 17.17 20.80
N MET A 24 -10.04 18.22 19.97
CA MET A 24 -10.29 18.14 18.53
C MET A 24 -9.44 17.06 17.84
N GLU A 25 -8.25 16.76 18.36
CA GLU A 25 -7.39 15.67 17.91
C GLU A 25 -8.00 14.29 18.20
N GLY A 26 -8.65 14.09 19.36
CA GLY A 26 -9.34 12.84 19.69
C GLY A 26 -10.57 12.54 18.82
N VAL A 27 -11.23 13.57 18.28
CA VAL A 27 -12.31 13.42 17.28
C VAL A 27 -11.74 12.98 15.93
N LEU A 28 -10.61 13.57 15.51
CA LEU A 28 -9.90 13.20 14.29
C LEU A 28 -9.35 11.76 14.36
N GLU A 29 -8.81 11.34 15.51
CA GLU A 29 -8.36 9.97 15.76
C GLU A 29 -9.51 8.93 15.69
N ARG A 30 -10.73 9.33 16.06
CA ARG A 30 -11.91 8.45 15.96
C ARG A 30 -12.46 8.37 14.54
N LEU A 31 -12.43 9.47 13.78
CA LEU A 31 -12.67 9.46 12.34
C LEU A 31 -11.63 8.62 11.61
N PHE A 32 -10.36 8.67 12.04
CA PHE A 32 -9.27 7.80 11.59
C PHE A 32 -9.58 6.32 11.89
N THR A 33 -9.84 5.98 13.14
CA THR A 33 -10.21 4.61 13.55
C THR A 33 -11.45 4.09 12.79
N PHE A 34 -12.37 4.99 12.43
CA PHE A 34 -13.54 4.66 11.62
C PHE A 34 -13.17 4.44 10.14
N ALA A 35 -12.28 5.25 9.57
CA ALA A 35 -11.81 5.12 8.20
C ALA A 35 -10.92 3.88 7.99
N PHE A 36 -10.13 3.50 9.00
CA PHE A 36 -9.29 2.28 9.03
C PHE A 36 -10.06 0.99 9.37
N LYS A 37 -11.40 1.04 9.54
CA LYS A 37 -12.23 -0.18 9.61
C LYS A 37 -12.62 -0.73 8.25
N GLY A 38 -12.55 0.11 7.21
CA GLY A 38 -12.87 -0.26 5.83
C GLY A 38 -11.65 -0.75 5.05
N LEU A 39 -11.85 -1.08 3.79
CA LEU A 39 -10.75 -1.31 2.84
C LEU A 39 -10.13 0.05 2.52
N VAL A 40 -9.00 0.39 3.15
CA VAL A 40 -8.36 1.71 2.96
C VAL A 40 -7.62 1.73 1.63
N TYR A 41 -6.85 0.68 1.36
CA TYR A 41 -6.00 0.52 0.18
C TYR A 41 -6.30 -0.82 -0.52
N PRO A 42 -7.11 -0.85 -1.59
CA PRO A 42 -7.27 -2.05 -2.42
C PRO A 42 -5.97 -2.44 -3.15
N GLN A 43 -5.14 -1.44 -3.44
CA GLN A 43 -3.77 -1.55 -3.96
C GLN A 43 -2.80 -0.83 -3.01
N ILE A 44 -1.65 -1.47 -2.76
CA ILE A 44 -0.50 -0.90 -2.04
C ILE A 44 0.22 0.09 -2.96
N TRP A 45 0.74 1.20 -2.43
CA TRP A 45 1.41 2.28 -3.17
C TRP A 45 2.89 2.36 -2.85
N GLU A 46 3.51 1.21 -2.69
CA GLU A 46 4.92 1.01 -2.41
C GLU A 46 5.44 0.01 -3.44
N ASP A 47 6.45 0.39 -4.21
CA ASP A 47 6.90 -0.44 -5.32
C ASP A 47 7.59 -1.72 -4.82
N PRO A 48 7.03 -2.93 -5.05
CA PRO A 48 7.65 -4.15 -4.60
C PRO A 48 8.95 -4.44 -5.36
N GLU A 49 9.19 -3.87 -6.55
CA GLU A 49 10.44 -4.12 -7.28
C GLU A 49 11.64 -3.47 -6.58
N VAL A 50 11.48 -2.27 -6.00
CA VAL A 50 12.54 -1.65 -5.19
C VAL A 50 12.68 -2.34 -3.83
N ASP A 51 11.58 -2.84 -3.25
CA ASP A 51 11.62 -3.67 -2.04
C ASP A 51 12.48 -4.90 -2.25
N MET A 52 12.30 -5.59 -3.38
CA MET A 52 13.03 -6.81 -3.68
C MET A 52 14.52 -6.58 -3.89
N GLN A 53 14.89 -5.46 -4.53
CA GLN A 53 16.31 -5.03 -4.59
C GLN A 53 16.88 -4.76 -3.20
N ALA A 54 16.10 -4.09 -2.35
CA ALA A 54 16.52 -3.70 -1.01
C ALA A 54 16.60 -4.89 -0.05
N LEU A 55 15.67 -5.84 -0.11
CA LEU A 55 15.55 -6.95 0.82
C LEU A 55 16.47 -8.12 0.48
N GLN A 56 16.86 -8.28 -0.79
CA GLN A 56 17.74 -9.37 -1.23
C GLN A 56 17.30 -10.75 -0.67
N LEU A 57 15.99 -11.02 -0.74
CA LEU A 57 15.40 -12.24 -0.17
C LEU A 57 16.02 -13.49 -0.80
N LYS A 58 16.27 -14.49 0.05
CA LYS A 58 16.81 -15.80 -0.31
C LYS A 58 15.79 -16.90 -0.04
N PRO A 59 15.98 -18.11 -0.58
CA PRO A 59 15.06 -19.23 -0.35
C PRO A 59 14.83 -19.63 1.11
N ASP A 60 15.79 -19.32 1.99
CA ASP A 60 15.74 -19.58 3.43
C ASP A 60 15.27 -18.36 4.24
N SER A 61 14.97 -17.23 3.58
CA SER A 61 14.57 -16.01 4.28
C SER A 61 13.21 -16.14 4.95
N LYS A 62 13.14 -15.72 6.20
CA LYS A 62 11.89 -15.51 6.95
C LYS A 62 11.64 -14.03 7.14
N MET A 63 10.48 -13.54 6.70
CA MET A 63 10.18 -12.12 6.74
C MET A 63 8.86 -11.81 7.44
N VAL A 64 8.79 -10.60 8.01
CA VAL A 64 7.56 -10.01 8.54
C VAL A 64 7.24 -8.72 7.79
N THR A 65 6.00 -8.57 7.36
CA THR A 65 5.56 -7.39 6.59
C THR A 65 4.17 -6.94 7.02
N ILE A 66 3.87 -5.65 6.88
CA ILE A 66 2.49 -5.16 7.02
C ILE A 66 1.68 -5.60 5.81
N ALA A 67 0.54 -6.26 6.05
CA ALA A 67 -0.24 -6.91 4.99
C ALA A 67 -0.85 -5.91 3.99
N SER A 68 -1.49 -4.83 4.49
CA SER A 68 -2.14 -3.80 3.67
C SER A 68 -3.03 -4.40 2.56
N GLY A 69 -3.00 -3.88 1.33
CA GLY A 69 -3.72 -4.44 0.18
C GLY A 69 -3.23 -5.81 -0.32
N GLY A 70 -2.17 -6.36 0.27
CA GLY A 70 -1.59 -7.66 -0.05
C GLY A 70 -0.79 -7.77 -1.35
N CYS A 71 -0.80 -6.75 -2.21
CA CYS A 71 -0.09 -6.78 -3.50
C CYS A 71 1.41 -7.07 -3.32
N ASN A 72 2.07 -6.42 -2.35
CA ASN A 72 3.49 -6.60 -2.08
C ASN A 72 3.78 -7.96 -1.45
N VAL A 73 2.94 -8.39 -0.48
CA VAL A 73 3.02 -9.73 0.13
C VAL A 73 3.06 -10.81 -0.95
N MET A 74 2.13 -10.76 -1.90
CA MET A 74 2.08 -11.72 -3.01
C MET A 74 3.27 -11.56 -3.98
N SER A 75 3.77 -10.34 -4.16
CA SER A 75 4.91 -10.06 -5.04
C SER A 75 6.23 -10.58 -4.46
N TYR A 76 6.40 -10.59 -3.14
CA TYR A 76 7.59 -11.13 -2.48
C TYR A 76 7.74 -12.64 -2.67
N LEU A 77 6.64 -13.38 -2.89
CA LEU A 77 6.68 -14.81 -3.24
C LEU A 77 7.50 -15.10 -4.51
N THR A 78 7.70 -14.10 -5.39
CA THR A 78 8.50 -14.27 -6.60
C THR A 78 9.98 -14.60 -6.30
N ALA A 79 10.54 -14.14 -5.17
CA ALA A 79 11.89 -14.54 -4.72
C ALA A 79 11.95 -15.80 -3.87
N ASN A 80 10.84 -16.52 -3.73
CA ASN A 80 10.81 -17.80 -3.03
C ASN A 80 11.25 -17.76 -1.55
N PRO A 81 10.88 -16.76 -0.72
CA PRO A 81 11.23 -16.80 0.70
C PRO A 81 10.64 -18.05 1.38
N GLN A 82 11.30 -18.53 2.43
CA GLN A 82 10.83 -19.67 3.21
C GLN A 82 9.47 -19.38 3.86
N GLU A 83 9.32 -18.18 4.41
CA GLU A 83 8.11 -17.78 5.15
C GLU A 83 7.90 -16.27 5.07
N ILE A 84 6.66 -15.88 4.80
CA ILE A 84 6.19 -14.50 4.92
C ILE A 84 5.09 -14.44 5.98
N THR A 85 5.33 -13.75 7.09
CA THR A 85 4.26 -13.41 8.02
C THR A 85 3.74 -12.00 7.73
N ALA A 86 2.53 -11.90 7.20
CA ALA A 86 1.84 -10.65 6.95
C ALA A 86 0.97 -10.27 8.16
N VAL A 87 1.30 -9.17 8.83
CA VAL A 87 0.58 -8.68 10.02
C VAL A 87 -0.26 -7.45 9.66
N ASP A 88 -1.48 -7.35 10.16
CA ASP A 88 -2.28 -6.14 10.00
C ASP A 88 -3.30 -5.99 11.14
N LEU A 89 -3.56 -4.75 11.54
CA LEU A 89 -4.58 -4.42 12.53
C LEU A 89 -5.99 -4.39 11.93
N ASN A 90 -6.09 -4.07 10.64
CA ASN A 90 -7.32 -3.95 9.89
C ASN A 90 -7.81 -5.32 9.39
N ARG A 91 -9.02 -5.69 9.81
CA ARG A 91 -9.70 -6.92 9.40
C ARG A 91 -9.99 -6.98 7.91
N ALA A 92 -10.26 -5.85 7.27
CA ALA A 92 -10.50 -5.78 5.84
C ALA A 92 -9.26 -6.20 5.05
N HIS A 93 -8.08 -5.71 5.45
CA HIS A 93 -6.80 -6.08 4.84
C HIS A 93 -6.48 -7.56 5.06
N VAL A 94 -6.69 -8.08 6.27
CA VAL A 94 -6.52 -9.51 6.57
C VAL A 94 -7.43 -10.37 5.68
N ALA A 95 -8.72 -10.02 5.58
CA ALA A 95 -9.68 -10.73 4.73
C ALA A 95 -9.34 -10.65 3.23
N LEU A 96 -8.80 -9.52 2.76
CA LEU A 96 -8.35 -9.36 1.37
C LEU A 96 -7.12 -10.21 1.07
N ASN A 97 -6.11 -10.20 1.94
CA ASN A 97 -4.90 -11.00 1.77
C ASN A 97 -5.23 -12.50 1.75
N ARG A 98 -6.07 -12.97 2.68
CA ARG A 98 -6.51 -14.37 2.71
C ARG A 98 -7.30 -14.74 1.46
N LEU A 99 -8.19 -13.87 0.99
CA LEU A 99 -8.91 -14.09 -0.27
C LEU A 99 -7.96 -14.21 -1.46
N LYS A 100 -6.91 -13.37 -1.55
CA LYS A 100 -5.89 -13.44 -2.60
C LYS A 100 -5.10 -14.75 -2.55
N LEU A 101 -4.72 -15.22 -1.37
CA LEU A 101 -4.01 -16.48 -1.18
C LEU A 101 -4.88 -17.68 -1.58
N THR A 102 -6.10 -17.78 -1.05
CA THR A 102 -7.03 -18.84 -1.45
C THR A 102 -7.32 -18.80 -2.95
N ALA A 103 -7.38 -17.62 -3.56
CA ALA A 103 -7.57 -17.50 -5.00
C ALA A 103 -6.39 -18.00 -5.83
N LEU A 104 -5.15 -17.85 -5.36
CA LEU A 104 -4.01 -18.51 -6.02
C LEU A 104 -4.16 -20.03 -5.97
N GLU A 105 -4.59 -20.58 -4.83
CA GLU A 105 -4.70 -22.02 -4.61
C GLU A 105 -5.87 -22.63 -5.42
N GLU A 106 -7.03 -21.98 -5.39
CA GLU A 106 -8.31 -22.56 -5.81
C GLU A 106 -8.78 -22.15 -7.21
N PHE A 107 -8.34 -21.01 -7.75
CA PHE A 107 -8.77 -20.64 -9.10
C PHE A 107 -8.17 -21.59 -10.15
N PRO A 108 -8.93 -21.91 -11.22
CA PRO A 108 -8.49 -22.89 -12.20
C PRO A 108 -7.26 -22.41 -12.98
N ASP A 109 -7.20 -21.12 -13.29
CA ASP A 109 -6.25 -20.54 -14.24
C ASP A 109 -5.90 -19.08 -13.90
N TYR A 110 -4.91 -18.55 -14.63
CA TYR A 110 -4.42 -17.18 -14.47
C TYR A 110 -5.50 -16.17 -14.89
N GLU A 111 -6.25 -16.46 -15.94
CA GLU A 111 -7.28 -15.60 -16.51
C GLU A 111 -8.38 -15.31 -15.48
N THR A 112 -8.82 -16.33 -14.74
CA THR A 112 -9.77 -16.18 -13.65
C THR A 112 -9.18 -15.33 -12.51
N PHE A 113 -7.91 -15.56 -12.16
CA PHE A 113 -7.22 -14.77 -11.14
C PHE A 113 -7.07 -13.30 -11.53
N TYR A 114 -6.66 -13.04 -12.77
CA TYR A 114 -6.47 -11.70 -13.32
C TYR A 114 -7.80 -10.97 -13.51
N ARG A 115 -8.85 -11.60 -14.03
CA ARG A 115 -10.19 -10.97 -14.06
C ARG A 115 -10.68 -10.60 -12.66
N PHE A 116 -10.39 -11.43 -11.66
CA PHE A 116 -10.83 -11.19 -10.30
C PHE A 116 -10.07 -10.05 -9.62
N PHE A 117 -8.76 -9.96 -9.76
CA PHE A 117 -7.95 -8.94 -9.07
C PHE A 117 -7.41 -7.84 -9.97
N GLY A 118 -7.05 -8.10 -11.22
CA GLY A 118 -6.59 -7.10 -12.17
C GLY A 118 -7.72 -6.22 -12.69
N GLU A 119 -8.76 -6.82 -13.26
CA GLU A 119 -9.92 -6.07 -13.79
C GLU A 119 -10.90 -5.72 -12.66
N ALA A 120 -11.24 -6.71 -11.82
CA ALA A 120 -12.04 -6.55 -10.61
C ALA A 120 -13.40 -5.86 -10.80
N ASP A 121 -13.98 -5.94 -12.00
CA ASP A 121 -15.22 -5.25 -12.40
C ASP A 121 -16.25 -6.16 -13.08
N GLU A 122 -15.96 -7.45 -13.26
CA GLU A 122 -16.86 -8.38 -13.93
C GLU A 122 -17.88 -9.10 -13.01
N LYS A 123 -19.12 -9.27 -13.49
CA LYS A 123 -20.14 -10.08 -12.80
C LYS A 123 -19.72 -11.55 -12.64
N ALA A 124 -18.92 -12.06 -13.56
CA ALA A 124 -18.37 -13.41 -13.51
C ALA A 124 -17.53 -13.66 -12.25
N ASN A 125 -16.95 -12.61 -11.66
CA ASN A 125 -16.18 -12.72 -10.43
C ASN A 125 -17.03 -13.22 -9.25
N ILE A 126 -18.33 -12.87 -9.19
CA ILE A 126 -19.20 -13.36 -8.12
C ILE A 126 -19.48 -14.85 -8.27
N ALA A 127 -19.67 -15.33 -9.49
CA ALA A 127 -19.81 -16.76 -9.76
C ALA A 127 -18.51 -17.52 -9.45
N ALA A 128 -17.35 -16.95 -9.79
CA ALA A 128 -16.05 -17.52 -9.45
C ALA A 128 -15.83 -17.59 -7.93
N TYR A 129 -16.21 -16.55 -7.19
CA TYR A 129 -16.17 -16.55 -5.73
C TYR A 129 -17.04 -17.66 -5.13
N GLU A 130 -18.32 -17.73 -5.52
CA GLU A 130 -19.25 -18.72 -4.96
C GLU A 130 -18.82 -20.16 -5.29
N LYS A 131 -18.24 -20.39 -6.48
CA LYS A 131 -17.80 -21.72 -6.93
C LYS A 131 -16.47 -22.17 -6.33
N TYR A 132 -15.46 -21.30 -6.33
CA TYR A 132 -14.07 -21.68 -6.01
C TYR A 132 -13.62 -21.19 -4.63
N LEU A 133 -13.91 -19.94 -4.28
CA LEU A 133 -13.33 -19.33 -3.08
C LEU A 133 -14.16 -19.59 -1.83
N LYS A 134 -15.47 -19.40 -1.90
CA LYS A 134 -16.37 -19.51 -0.75
C LYS A 134 -16.30 -20.87 -0.04
N PRO A 135 -16.16 -22.02 -0.73
CA PRO A 135 -16.01 -23.31 -0.04
C PRO A 135 -14.67 -23.47 0.70
N ALA A 136 -13.62 -22.73 0.31
CA ALA A 136 -12.24 -22.91 0.77
C ALA A 136 -11.72 -21.83 1.74
N ILE A 137 -12.28 -20.61 1.70
CA ILE A 137 -11.87 -19.52 2.59
C ILE A 137 -12.28 -19.77 4.04
N ASP A 138 -11.49 -19.22 4.98
CA ASP A 138 -11.79 -19.35 6.41
C ASP A 138 -13.08 -18.61 6.82
N PRO A 139 -13.74 -19.02 7.92
CA PRO A 139 -15.01 -18.42 8.36
C PRO A 139 -14.95 -16.92 8.63
N GLU A 140 -13.83 -16.37 9.11
CA GLU A 140 -13.72 -14.93 9.38
C GLU A 140 -13.66 -14.14 8.07
N THR A 141 -12.88 -14.61 7.10
CA THR A 141 -12.80 -14.03 5.75
C THR A 141 -14.14 -14.12 5.03
N MET A 142 -14.81 -15.28 5.09
CA MET A 142 -16.16 -15.45 4.54
C MET A 142 -17.15 -14.47 5.16
N ALA A 143 -17.20 -14.37 6.48
CA ALA A 143 -18.11 -13.47 7.19
C ALA A 143 -17.89 -11.99 6.81
N TYR A 144 -16.64 -11.59 6.57
CA TYR A 144 -16.33 -10.24 6.10
C TYR A 144 -16.92 -9.97 4.71
N TRP A 145 -16.64 -10.84 3.74
CA TRP A 145 -17.02 -10.67 2.33
C TRP A 145 -18.52 -10.86 2.06
N GLU A 146 -19.16 -11.79 2.78
CA GLU A 146 -20.61 -12.00 2.76
C GLU A 146 -21.35 -10.93 3.57
N GLY A 147 -20.65 -10.24 4.47
CA GLY A 147 -21.19 -9.15 5.25
C GLY A 147 -21.67 -8.00 4.35
N ARG A 148 -22.76 -7.35 4.77
CA ARG A 148 -23.38 -6.25 4.03
C ARG A 148 -22.78 -4.91 4.42
N ASP A 149 -22.64 -4.03 3.44
CA ASP A 149 -22.16 -2.66 3.64
C ASP A 149 -23.32 -1.68 3.50
N MET A 150 -23.56 -0.89 4.56
CA MET A 150 -24.60 0.14 4.56
C MET A 150 -24.30 1.25 3.55
N THR A 151 -23.02 1.55 3.30
CA THR A 151 -22.61 2.56 2.30
C THR A 151 -22.86 2.06 0.86
N ALA A 152 -22.93 0.75 0.67
CA ALA A 152 -23.26 0.11 -0.61
C ALA A 152 -24.72 -0.37 -0.68
N TRP A 153 -25.64 0.34 0.00
CA TRP A 153 -27.09 0.04 0.00
C TRP A 153 -27.41 -1.39 0.48
N GLY A 154 -26.63 -1.90 1.44
CA GLY A 154 -26.84 -3.23 2.01
C GLY A 154 -26.41 -4.39 1.11
N ARG A 155 -25.63 -4.14 0.05
CA ARG A 155 -25.02 -5.20 -0.77
C ARG A 155 -23.91 -5.92 -0.01
N LYS A 156 -23.65 -7.18 -0.37
CA LYS A 156 -22.50 -7.94 0.15
C LYS A 156 -21.20 -7.30 -0.33
N ARG A 157 -20.17 -7.24 0.52
CA ARG A 157 -18.86 -6.66 0.15
C ARG A 157 -18.20 -7.36 -1.02
N ILE A 158 -18.42 -8.67 -1.21
CA ILE A 158 -17.86 -9.39 -2.36
C ILE A 158 -18.30 -8.81 -3.72
N THR A 159 -19.45 -8.11 -3.77
CA THR A 159 -19.92 -7.44 -4.99
C THR A 159 -19.03 -6.27 -5.45
N LEU A 160 -18.03 -5.87 -4.66
CA LEU A 160 -17.03 -4.90 -5.08
C LEU A 160 -16.20 -5.41 -6.27
N PHE A 161 -15.91 -6.71 -6.33
CA PHE A 161 -15.17 -7.35 -7.43
C PHE A 161 -15.96 -7.45 -8.75
N SER A 162 -17.22 -7.02 -8.78
CA SER A 162 -18.01 -6.89 -10.00
C SER A 162 -18.37 -5.43 -10.31
N ARG A 163 -17.70 -4.48 -9.64
CA ARG A 163 -18.03 -3.06 -9.66
C ARG A 163 -16.79 -2.18 -9.56
N ASP A 164 -15.66 -2.72 -10.02
CA ASP A 164 -14.34 -2.10 -10.02
C ASP A 164 -13.85 -1.82 -8.59
N LEU A 165 -13.23 -2.83 -7.98
CA LEU A 165 -12.70 -2.75 -6.60
C LEU A 165 -11.83 -1.51 -6.39
N TYR A 166 -11.03 -1.10 -7.39
CA TYR A 166 -10.06 -0.01 -7.30
C TYR A 166 -10.72 1.36 -7.25
N HIS A 167 -11.97 1.47 -7.68
CA HIS A 167 -12.78 2.67 -7.49
C HIS A 167 -13.33 2.83 -6.07
N HIS A 168 -13.23 1.79 -5.24
CA HIS A 168 -13.72 1.78 -3.86
C HIS A 168 -12.56 1.78 -2.86
N GLY A 169 -12.77 2.39 -1.70
CA GLY A 169 -11.72 2.64 -0.71
C GLY A 169 -11.23 4.08 -0.74
N MET A 170 -10.50 4.49 0.29
CA MET A 170 -10.20 5.90 0.55
C MET A 170 -9.46 6.56 -0.61
N LEU A 171 -8.42 5.90 -1.12
CA LEU A 171 -7.60 6.44 -2.21
C LEU A 171 -8.33 6.42 -3.57
N GLY A 172 -9.14 5.39 -3.85
CA GLY A 172 -9.97 5.32 -5.05
C GLY A 172 -10.99 6.47 -5.15
N TYR A 173 -11.58 6.85 -4.00
CA TYR A 173 -12.44 8.04 -3.91
C TYR A 173 -11.66 9.34 -4.06
N PHE A 174 -10.45 9.43 -3.49
CA PHE A 174 -9.58 10.60 -3.62
C PHE A 174 -9.16 10.85 -5.07
N ILE A 175 -8.67 9.81 -5.76
CA ILE A 175 -8.31 9.86 -7.19
C ILE A 175 -9.55 10.23 -8.02
N GLY A 176 -10.70 9.60 -7.75
CA GLY A 176 -11.95 9.92 -8.44
C GLY A 176 -12.39 11.39 -8.28
N LEU A 177 -12.21 11.98 -7.09
CA LEU A 177 -12.46 13.40 -6.86
C LEU A 177 -11.48 14.29 -7.64
N GLY A 178 -10.20 13.91 -7.69
CA GLY A 178 -9.18 14.60 -8.50
C GLY A 178 -9.55 14.64 -9.98
N HIS A 179 -9.98 13.50 -10.54
CA HIS A 179 -10.51 13.41 -11.91
C HIS A 179 -11.72 14.30 -12.14
N PHE A 180 -12.67 14.31 -11.21
CA PHE A 180 -13.86 15.14 -11.29
C PHE A 180 -13.50 16.64 -11.29
N ILE A 181 -12.61 17.08 -10.41
CA ILE A 181 -12.13 18.47 -10.36
C ILE A 181 -11.37 18.85 -11.63
N ALA A 182 -10.49 17.98 -12.13
CA ALA A 182 -9.77 18.21 -13.40
C ALA A 182 -10.76 18.39 -14.56
N LYS A 183 -11.82 17.56 -14.62
CA LYS A 183 -12.87 17.68 -15.63
C LYS A 183 -13.66 18.99 -15.54
N ILE A 184 -13.92 19.51 -14.34
CA ILE A 184 -14.52 20.85 -14.15
C ILE A 184 -13.64 21.93 -14.79
N TYR A 185 -12.32 21.76 -14.74
CA TYR A 185 -11.35 22.64 -15.40
C TYR A 185 -11.10 22.31 -16.87
N GLY A 186 -11.87 21.40 -17.48
CA GLY A 186 -11.73 21.01 -18.88
C GLY A 186 -10.54 20.09 -19.17
N VAL A 187 -9.92 19.52 -18.14
CA VAL A 187 -8.77 18.62 -18.26
C VAL A 187 -9.21 17.17 -18.12
N ASP A 188 -8.74 16.32 -19.04
CA ASP A 188 -8.92 14.88 -18.97
C ASP A 188 -7.59 14.21 -18.59
N LEU A 189 -7.46 13.77 -17.34
CA LEU A 189 -6.22 13.18 -16.82
C LEU A 189 -5.78 11.93 -17.59
N ARG A 190 -6.72 11.22 -18.22
CA ARG A 190 -6.44 9.96 -18.93
C ARG A 190 -5.55 10.14 -20.15
N LYS A 191 -5.53 11.34 -20.75
CA LYS A 191 -4.76 11.63 -21.96
C LYS A 191 -3.25 11.47 -21.79
N ILE A 192 -2.73 11.55 -20.56
CA ILE A 192 -1.30 11.28 -20.34
C ILE A 192 -0.94 9.82 -20.64
N ALA A 193 -1.88 8.89 -20.52
CA ALA A 193 -1.66 7.49 -20.84
C ALA A 193 -1.55 7.23 -22.36
N GLU A 194 -1.89 8.21 -23.20
CA GLU A 194 -1.73 8.17 -24.65
C GLU A 194 -0.35 8.67 -25.10
N ALA A 195 0.46 9.22 -24.19
CA ALA A 195 1.80 9.70 -24.48
C ALA A 195 2.73 8.54 -24.88
N ARG A 196 3.54 8.76 -25.91
CA ARG A 196 4.41 7.73 -26.50
C ARG A 196 5.78 7.66 -25.85
N ASP A 197 6.21 8.76 -25.23
CA ASP A 197 7.51 8.87 -24.57
C ASP A 197 7.48 9.91 -23.44
N LEU A 198 8.58 9.98 -22.70
CA LEU A 198 8.73 10.91 -21.57
C LEU A 198 8.66 12.38 -21.98
N ASN A 199 9.03 12.75 -23.21
CA ASN A 199 8.93 14.13 -23.67
C ASN A 199 7.48 14.54 -23.87
N GLU A 200 6.64 13.64 -24.41
CA GLU A 200 5.20 13.85 -24.51
C GLU A 200 4.54 13.88 -23.13
N GLN A 201 4.95 13.00 -22.20
CA GLN A 201 4.49 13.03 -20.81
C GLN A 201 4.82 14.38 -20.14
N GLN A 202 6.07 14.86 -20.26
CA GLN A 202 6.49 16.15 -19.72
C GLN A 202 5.75 17.32 -20.37
N SER A 203 5.63 17.32 -21.70
CA SER A 203 4.89 18.35 -22.44
C SER A 203 3.42 18.42 -21.99
N TYR A 204 2.78 17.27 -21.77
CA TYR A 204 1.42 17.21 -21.25
C TYR A 204 1.34 17.71 -19.80
N PHE A 205 2.29 17.30 -18.96
CA PHE A 205 2.37 17.76 -17.57
C PHE A 205 2.49 19.28 -17.51
N ASP A 206 3.46 19.88 -18.20
CA ASP A 206 3.74 21.31 -18.15
C ASP A 206 2.57 22.16 -18.68
N LYS A 207 1.92 21.72 -19.77
CA LYS A 207 0.87 22.48 -20.45
C LYS A 207 -0.52 22.27 -19.85
N VAL A 208 -0.77 21.11 -19.24
CA VAL A 208 -2.12 20.69 -18.86
C VAL A 208 -2.26 20.41 -17.36
N LEU A 209 -1.33 19.64 -16.77
CA LEU A 209 -1.45 19.23 -15.36
C LEU A 209 -0.90 20.27 -14.39
N ALA A 210 0.31 20.77 -14.62
CA ALA A 210 0.98 21.76 -13.80
C ALA A 210 0.11 23.04 -13.58
N PRO A 211 -0.57 23.60 -14.60
CA PRO A 211 -1.42 24.78 -14.42
C PRO A 211 -2.67 24.56 -13.55
N LEU A 212 -3.05 23.30 -13.28
CA LEU A 212 -4.14 23.00 -12.35
C LEU A 212 -3.78 23.43 -10.92
N PHE A 213 -2.51 23.32 -10.53
CA PHE A 213 -2.04 23.71 -9.20
C PHE A 213 -2.10 25.23 -8.95
N ASP A 214 -2.27 26.04 -9.99
CA ASP A 214 -2.48 27.49 -9.88
C ASP A 214 -3.95 27.87 -9.68
N LYS A 215 -4.88 26.93 -9.89
CA LYS A 215 -6.32 27.20 -9.74
C LYS A 215 -6.71 27.36 -8.27
N ARG A 216 -7.55 28.37 -7.99
CA ARG A 216 -7.95 28.76 -6.63
C ARG A 216 -8.55 27.61 -5.81
N LEU A 217 -9.37 26.76 -6.42
CA LEU A 217 -9.98 25.62 -5.73
C LEU A 217 -8.95 24.58 -5.31
N ILE A 218 -7.99 24.28 -6.19
CA ILE A 218 -6.93 23.31 -5.93
C ILE A 218 -6.01 23.84 -4.85
N ARG A 219 -5.53 25.09 -4.96
CA ARG A 219 -4.71 25.74 -3.91
C ARG A 219 -5.41 25.75 -2.56
N TRP A 220 -6.71 26.07 -2.54
CA TRP A 220 -7.50 26.05 -1.32
C TRP A 220 -7.60 24.63 -0.74
N ALA A 221 -7.90 23.63 -1.55
CA ALA A 221 -8.00 22.23 -1.11
C ALA A 221 -6.68 21.71 -0.56
N THR A 222 -5.55 21.95 -1.25
CA THR A 222 -4.22 21.47 -0.83
C THR A 222 -3.69 22.22 0.39
N SER A 223 -4.17 23.43 0.67
CA SER A 223 -3.83 24.18 1.89
C SER A 223 -4.48 23.63 3.17
N LYS A 224 -5.46 22.73 3.06
CA LYS A 224 -6.15 22.14 4.21
C LYS A 224 -5.44 20.87 4.64
N LYS A 225 -4.89 20.85 5.86
CA LYS A 225 -4.27 19.64 6.46
C LYS A 225 -5.14 18.39 6.30
N MET A 226 -6.47 18.54 6.42
CA MET A 226 -7.46 17.45 6.33
C MET A 226 -7.62 16.78 4.96
N SER A 227 -7.32 17.46 3.84
CA SER A 227 -7.51 16.87 2.51
C SER A 227 -6.45 15.83 2.15
N LEU A 228 -5.32 15.84 2.86
CA LEU A 228 -4.11 15.08 2.52
C LEU A 228 -4.00 13.76 3.29
N TYR A 229 -4.88 13.54 4.25
CA TYR A 229 -5.00 12.27 4.95
C TYR A 229 -5.36 11.14 3.97
N GLY A 230 -6.17 11.44 2.94
CA GLY A 230 -6.51 10.48 1.89
C GLY A 230 -5.33 10.07 1.00
N LEU A 231 -4.24 10.83 1.04
CA LEU A 231 -2.97 10.53 0.38
C LEU A 231 -1.98 9.79 1.28
N GLY A 232 -2.39 9.40 2.50
CA GLY A 232 -1.50 8.74 3.45
C GLY A 232 -0.50 9.69 4.13
N ILE A 233 -0.69 11.02 4.04
CA ILE A 233 0.24 11.99 4.65
C ILE A 233 -0.12 12.22 6.13
N PRO A 234 0.80 11.94 7.09
CA PRO A 234 0.57 12.19 8.50
C PRO A 234 0.51 13.69 8.82
N PRO A 235 -0.42 14.15 9.67
CA PRO A 235 -0.58 15.57 10.00
C PRO A 235 0.62 16.16 10.71
N ALA A 236 1.29 15.34 11.53
CA ALA A 236 2.48 15.71 12.27
C ALA A 236 3.65 16.07 11.33
N GLN A 237 3.64 15.56 10.09
CA GLN A 237 4.67 15.83 9.10
C GLN A 237 4.27 16.91 8.09
N TYR A 238 3.03 17.42 8.14
CA TYR A 238 2.53 18.44 7.21
C TYR A 238 3.44 19.67 7.13
N GLU A 239 3.85 20.21 8.29
CA GLU A 239 4.68 21.42 8.36
C GLU A 239 6.08 21.16 7.75
N SER A 240 6.68 20.00 8.07
CA SER A 240 7.97 19.59 7.53
C SER A 240 7.93 19.43 6.01
N LEU A 241 6.89 18.74 5.51
CA LEU A 241 6.67 18.55 4.08
C LEU A 241 6.42 19.87 3.35
N ALA A 242 5.56 20.72 3.92
CA ALA A 242 5.28 22.01 3.32
C ALA A 242 6.55 22.87 3.22
N ALA A 243 7.45 22.79 4.21
CA ALA A 243 8.74 23.47 4.17
C ALA A 243 9.63 22.97 3.01
N GLU A 244 9.69 21.66 2.75
CA GLU A 244 10.40 21.07 1.59
C GLU A 244 9.86 21.62 0.25
N GLY A 245 8.54 21.82 0.15
CA GLY A 245 7.88 22.39 -1.03
C GLY A 245 7.94 23.91 -1.16
N GLY A 246 8.92 24.59 -0.54
CA GLY A 246 9.04 26.05 -0.57
C GLY A 246 7.95 26.76 0.25
N GLY A 247 7.47 26.13 1.32
CA GLY A 247 6.44 26.65 2.22
C GLY A 247 4.99 26.33 1.81
N ASN A 248 4.77 25.54 0.75
CA ASN A 248 3.42 25.19 0.29
C ASN A 248 3.30 23.72 -0.14
N MET A 249 2.33 23.03 0.43
CA MET A 249 1.98 21.65 0.11
C MET A 249 1.56 21.43 -1.34
N ALA A 250 0.98 22.43 -2.01
CA ALA A 250 0.67 22.32 -3.44
C ALA A 250 1.94 22.08 -4.28
N GLY A 251 3.09 22.64 -3.86
CA GLY A 251 4.38 22.42 -4.52
C GLY A 251 4.85 20.97 -4.37
N VAL A 252 4.77 20.43 -3.15
CA VAL A 252 5.09 19.01 -2.87
C VAL A 252 4.23 18.07 -3.72
N LEU A 253 2.91 18.29 -3.73
CA LEU A 253 1.99 17.46 -4.51
C LEU A 253 2.22 17.59 -6.01
N LYS A 254 2.55 18.79 -6.49
CA LYS A 254 2.92 19.01 -7.89
C LYS A 254 4.17 18.21 -8.25
N GLN A 255 5.23 18.29 -7.44
CA GLN A 255 6.47 17.53 -7.66
C GLN A 255 6.24 16.02 -7.63
N ARG A 256 5.44 15.51 -6.68
CA ARG A 256 5.08 14.08 -6.61
C ARG A 256 4.28 13.64 -7.82
N LEU A 257 3.33 14.46 -8.27
CA LEU A 257 2.56 14.19 -9.48
C LEU A 257 3.45 14.24 -10.72
N GLU A 258 4.40 15.18 -10.80
CA GLU A 258 5.40 15.27 -11.88
C GLU A 258 6.23 14.01 -11.95
N LYS A 259 6.81 13.57 -10.83
CA LYS A 259 7.57 12.31 -10.75
C LYS A 259 6.73 11.12 -11.23
N LEU A 260 5.49 10.99 -10.74
CA LEU A 260 4.57 9.93 -11.17
C LEU A 260 4.26 10.00 -12.68
N ALA A 261 4.15 11.21 -13.21
CA ALA A 261 3.77 11.49 -14.59
C ALA A 261 4.93 11.41 -15.58
N CYS A 262 6.17 11.67 -15.17
CA CYS A 262 7.25 12.02 -16.09
C CYS A 262 8.58 11.28 -15.85
N ASP A 263 8.82 10.66 -14.69
CA ASP A 263 10.10 9.98 -14.43
C ASP A 263 10.14 8.56 -15.02
N PHE A 264 8.96 7.98 -15.29
CA PHE A 264 8.83 6.61 -15.78
C PHE A 264 7.87 6.56 -16.98
N PRO A 265 8.22 5.79 -18.04
CA PRO A 265 7.30 5.55 -19.15
C PRO A 265 5.97 4.95 -18.65
N MET A 266 4.86 5.35 -19.27
CA MET A 266 3.55 4.76 -18.96
C MET A 266 3.54 3.24 -19.16
N GLU A 267 4.36 2.68 -20.05
CA GLU A 267 4.48 1.23 -20.26
C GLU A 267 5.11 0.46 -19.09
N ASP A 268 5.81 1.16 -18.18
CA ASP A 268 6.53 0.56 -17.05
C ASP A 268 5.89 0.87 -15.69
N ASN A 269 4.96 1.83 -15.63
CA ASN A 269 4.42 2.35 -14.36
C ASN A 269 2.93 2.06 -14.16
N TYR A 270 2.62 0.94 -13.51
CA TYR A 270 1.24 0.57 -13.18
C TYR A 270 0.58 1.49 -12.14
N PHE A 271 1.36 2.20 -11.33
CA PHE A 271 0.83 3.22 -10.42
C PHE A 271 0.31 4.43 -11.18
N ALA A 272 1.04 4.85 -12.22
CA ALA A 272 0.59 5.94 -13.09
C ALA A 272 -0.72 5.57 -13.80
N TRP A 273 -0.85 4.34 -14.30
CA TRP A 273 -2.13 3.85 -14.84
C TRP A 273 -3.27 3.94 -13.81
N GLN A 274 -3.04 3.47 -12.59
CA GLN A 274 -4.05 3.54 -11.52
C GLN A 274 -4.41 4.99 -11.17
N ALA A 275 -3.45 5.91 -11.14
CA ALA A 275 -3.70 7.33 -10.86
C ALA A 275 -4.46 8.03 -12.01
N PHE A 276 -4.01 7.85 -13.26
CA PHE A 276 -4.48 8.62 -14.41
C PHE A 276 -5.64 7.97 -15.15
N THR A 277 -5.85 6.67 -15.01
CA THR A 277 -6.92 5.92 -15.70
C THR A 277 -7.88 5.20 -14.76
N ARG A 278 -7.53 5.11 -13.46
CA ARG A 278 -8.32 4.44 -12.42
C ARG A 278 -8.44 2.92 -12.61
N GLY A 279 -7.49 2.32 -13.31
CA GLY A 279 -7.36 0.88 -13.49
C GLY A 279 -5.96 0.53 -13.97
N TYR A 280 -5.71 -0.76 -14.17
CA TYR A 280 -4.52 -1.19 -14.90
C TYR A 280 -4.70 -0.93 -16.41
N ALA A 281 -3.58 -0.88 -17.12
CA ALA A 281 -3.59 -0.78 -18.56
C ALA A 281 -4.45 -1.90 -19.18
N PRO A 282 -5.38 -1.58 -20.09
CA PRO A 282 -6.17 -2.60 -20.78
C PRO A 282 -5.26 -3.62 -21.46
N SER A 283 -5.66 -4.89 -21.43
CA SER A 283 -4.98 -5.89 -22.25
C SER A 283 -5.16 -5.52 -23.72
N GLN A 284 -4.07 -5.49 -24.49
CA GLN A 284 -4.13 -5.21 -25.93
C GLN A 284 -4.75 -6.36 -26.75
N MET A 285 -5.30 -7.41 -26.14
CA MET A 285 -5.77 -8.59 -26.88
C MET A 285 -7.25 -8.90 -26.74
N GLN A 286 -7.93 -8.84 -27.89
CA GLN A 286 -9.17 -9.57 -28.20
C GLN A 286 -8.92 -11.08 -28.51
N SER A 287 -7.67 -11.54 -28.51
CA SER A 287 -7.30 -12.93 -28.79
C SER A 287 -5.95 -13.23 -28.13
N GLY A 288 -5.93 -14.04 -27.06
CA GLY A 288 -4.83 -14.15 -26.09
C GLY A 288 -3.41 -14.37 -26.63
N THR A 289 -2.44 -14.08 -25.73
CA THR A 289 -0.95 -14.10 -25.82
C THR A 289 -0.21 -12.75 -25.86
N GLY A 290 -0.79 -11.66 -25.36
CA GLY A 290 -0.23 -10.31 -25.41
C GLY A 290 -0.08 -9.76 -24.02
N LEU A 291 1.04 -9.12 -23.75
CA LEU A 291 1.32 -8.52 -22.45
C LEU A 291 0.21 -7.50 -22.15
N SER A 292 -0.49 -7.67 -21.03
CA SER A 292 -1.13 -6.54 -20.36
C SER A 292 -0.09 -5.43 -20.19
N GLY A 293 -0.48 -4.16 -20.15
CA GLY A 293 0.47 -3.09 -19.79
C GLY A 293 1.04 -3.31 -18.39
N PRO A 294 1.77 -2.35 -17.79
CA PRO A 294 2.51 -2.63 -16.58
C PRO A 294 1.59 -3.15 -15.47
N LEU A 295 2.03 -4.22 -14.81
CA LEU A 295 1.34 -4.86 -13.71
C LEU A 295 2.29 -5.02 -12.51
N PRO A 296 1.78 -5.02 -11.28
CA PRO A 296 2.57 -5.44 -10.13
C PRO A 296 3.02 -6.91 -10.32
N PRO A 297 4.19 -7.33 -9.79
CA PRO A 297 4.73 -8.67 -10.03
C PRO A 297 3.76 -9.81 -9.76
N TYR A 298 2.93 -9.74 -8.71
CA TYR A 298 1.97 -10.79 -8.40
C TYR A 298 0.83 -10.98 -9.43
N LEU A 299 0.58 -9.97 -10.28
CA LEU A 299 -0.40 -10.06 -11.37
C LEU A 299 0.25 -10.39 -12.72
N LYS A 300 1.58 -10.46 -12.83
CA LYS A 300 2.23 -10.80 -14.11
C LYS A 300 2.04 -12.30 -14.41
N PRO A 301 1.64 -12.68 -15.64
CA PRO A 301 1.36 -14.07 -15.99
C PRO A 301 2.56 -14.99 -15.79
N GLN A 302 3.78 -14.51 -16.07
CA GLN A 302 5.00 -15.28 -15.88
C GLN A 302 5.28 -15.66 -14.42
N HIS A 303 4.72 -14.93 -13.44
CA HIS A 303 4.93 -15.21 -12.03
C HIS A 303 3.82 -16.08 -11.42
N PHE A 304 2.64 -16.16 -12.06
CA PHE A 304 1.47 -16.86 -11.54
C PHE A 304 1.75 -18.32 -11.13
N PRO A 305 2.42 -19.17 -11.95
CA PRO A 305 2.67 -20.56 -11.56
C PRO A 305 3.53 -20.69 -10.29
N GLU A 306 4.52 -19.82 -10.13
CA GLU A 306 5.46 -19.89 -9.01
C GLU A 306 4.85 -19.33 -7.73
N ILE A 307 4.15 -18.19 -7.79
CA ILE A 307 3.48 -17.65 -6.59
C ILE A 307 2.35 -18.57 -6.14
N ARG A 308 1.67 -19.27 -7.06
CA ARG A 308 0.65 -20.29 -6.74
C ARG A 308 1.22 -21.43 -5.93
N LYS A 309 2.35 -22.01 -6.36
CA LYS A 309 3.04 -23.09 -5.62
C LYS A 309 3.49 -22.65 -4.23
N ARG A 310 3.76 -21.36 -4.06
CA ARG A 310 4.34 -20.78 -2.84
C ARG A 310 3.30 -20.06 -1.97
N ALA A 311 2.01 -20.10 -2.32
CA ALA A 311 0.96 -19.42 -1.57
C ALA A 311 0.96 -19.83 -0.08
N SER A 312 1.23 -21.10 0.20
CA SER A 312 1.34 -21.66 1.55
C SER A 312 2.53 -21.14 2.37
N HIS A 313 3.49 -20.44 1.75
CA HIS A 313 4.60 -19.78 2.47
C HIS A 313 4.12 -18.51 3.20
N VAL A 314 2.91 -18.01 2.89
CA VAL A 314 2.36 -16.80 3.51
C VAL A 314 1.40 -17.14 4.63
N ARG A 315 1.61 -16.53 5.80
CA ARG A 315 0.66 -16.54 6.90
C ARG A 315 0.17 -15.12 7.19
N VAL A 316 -1.15 -14.92 7.14
CA VAL A 316 -1.79 -13.62 7.42
C VAL A 316 -2.43 -13.61 8.80
N VAL A 317 -1.98 -12.70 9.67
CA VAL A 317 -2.45 -12.62 11.06
C VAL A 317 -2.97 -11.23 11.42
N ASN A 318 -4.11 -11.18 12.13
CA ASN A 318 -4.68 -9.92 12.62
C ASN A 318 -4.04 -9.50 13.95
N ARG A 319 -2.83 -8.93 13.91
CA ARG A 319 -2.04 -8.49 15.08
C ARG A 319 -1.20 -7.25 14.72
N SER A 320 -0.73 -6.52 15.72
CA SER A 320 0.28 -5.48 15.47
C SER A 320 1.63 -6.12 15.17
N PHE A 321 2.52 -5.35 14.53
CA PHE A 321 3.89 -5.78 14.26
C PHE A 321 4.63 -6.15 15.56
N THR A 322 4.59 -5.28 16.57
CA THR A 322 5.21 -5.52 17.88
C THR A 322 4.64 -6.77 18.58
N GLU A 323 3.31 -6.96 18.59
CA GLU A 323 2.68 -8.15 19.20
C GLU A 323 3.14 -9.44 18.51
N HIS A 324 3.38 -9.40 17.20
CA HIS A 324 3.93 -10.55 16.50
C HIS A 324 5.38 -10.82 16.92
N LEU A 325 6.24 -9.78 16.92
CA LEU A 325 7.66 -9.91 17.28
C LEU A 325 7.85 -10.42 18.71
N ASP A 326 7.02 -9.98 19.67
CA ASP A 326 7.04 -10.46 21.07
C ASP A 326 6.95 -12.00 21.18
N ASN A 327 6.34 -12.66 20.19
CA ASN A 327 6.17 -14.11 20.14
C ASN A 327 7.14 -14.81 19.17
N GLN A 328 8.16 -14.11 18.67
CA GLN A 328 9.22 -14.70 17.84
C GLN A 328 10.48 -14.93 18.67
N ASP A 329 11.21 -15.99 18.33
CA ASP A 329 12.50 -16.30 18.93
C ASP A 329 13.54 -15.24 18.57
N ALA A 330 14.57 -15.10 19.41
CA ALA A 330 15.69 -14.24 19.07
C ALA A 330 16.43 -14.77 17.84
N ASN A 331 17.00 -13.88 17.02
CA ASN A 331 17.76 -14.24 15.81
C ASN A 331 17.01 -15.18 14.84
N SER A 332 15.73 -14.91 14.59
CA SER A 332 14.84 -15.80 13.83
C SER A 332 14.38 -15.27 12.48
N LEU A 333 14.55 -13.97 12.20
CA LEU A 333 14.01 -13.29 11.02
C LEU A 333 15.11 -12.56 10.22
N ASP A 334 14.94 -12.53 8.90
CA ASP A 334 15.91 -11.98 7.94
C ASP A 334 15.45 -10.65 7.32
N ALA A 335 14.14 -10.38 7.30
CA ALA A 335 13.60 -9.21 6.62
C ALA A 335 12.35 -8.63 7.29
N TYR A 336 12.26 -7.30 7.27
CA TYR A 336 11.16 -6.54 7.85
C TYR A 336 10.69 -5.43 6.90
N VAL A 337 9.39 -5.37 6.64
CA VAL A 337 8.79 -4.32 5.81
C VAL A 337 7.71 -3.59 6.61
N LEU A 338 7.94 -2.31 6.88
CA LEU A 338 7.10 -1.51 7.78
C LEU A 338 6.21 -0.50 7.05
N LEU A 339 6.29 -0.42 5.71
CA LEU A 339 5.60 0.60 4.90
C LEU A 339 5.88 2.00 5.45
N ASP A 340 4.90 2.89 5.51
CA ASP A 340 4.97 4.23 6.13
C ASP A 340 4.53 4.25 7.61
N ALA A 341 4.26 3.09 8.22
CA ALA A 341 3.58 3.01 9.51
C ALA A 341 4.30 3.77 10.65
N GLN A 342 5.62 3.91 10.55
CA GLN A 342 6.45 4.54 11.56
C GLN A 342 6.21 6.05 11.68
N ASP A 343 5.77 6.72 10.61
CA ASP A 343 5.43 8.14 10.64
C ASP A 343 4.26 8.44 11.61
N TRP A 344 3.45 7.42 11.88
CA TRP A 344 2.29 7.45 12.76
C TRP A 344 2.61 6.98 14.18
N MET A 345 3.85 6.62 14.48
CA MET A 345 4.26 6.13 15.80
C MET A 345 4.86 7.24 16.66
N THR A 346 4.58 7.18 17.97
CA THR A 346 5.27 7.95 19.00
C THR A 346 6.67 7.37 19.25
N ASP A 347 7.55 8.16 19.87
CA ASP A 347 8.94 7.72 20.14
C ASP A 347 8.98 6.45 20.99
N ARG A 348 8.06 6.32 21.96
CA ARG A 348 7.91 5.08 22.74
C ARG A 348 7.56 3.89 21.85
N GLN A 349 6.59 4.03 20.95
CA GLN A 349 6.18 2.96 20.05
C GLN A 349 7.30 2.58 19.07
N LEU A 350 8.08 3.57 18.60
CA LEU A 350 9.26 3.32 17.77
C LEU A 350 10.32 2.53 18.54
N ASN A 351 10.62 2.90 19.78
CA ASN A 351 11.57 2.17 20.62
C ASN A 351 11.10 0.73 20.89
N ASP A 352 9.82 0.52 21.23
CA ASP A 352 9.26 -0.82 21.45
C ASP A 352 9.33 -1.68 20.16
N LEU A 353 9.01 -1.09 19.01
CA LEU A 353 9.10 -1.77 17.71
C LEU A 353 10.55 -2.16 17.38
N TRP A 354 11.48 -1.22 17.43
CA TRP A 354 12.88 -1.47 17.04
C TRP A 354 13.62 -2.35 18.04
N ALA A 355 13.29 -2.31 19.33
CA ALA A 355 13.79 -3.30 20.29
C ALA A 355 13.33 -4.71 19.91
N GLY A 356 12.08 -4.87 19.51
CA GLY A 356 11.54 -6.14 19.00
C GLY A 356 12.28 -6.60 17.74
N ILE A 357 12.45 -5.71 16.76
CA ILE A 357 13.13 -6.00 15.49
C ILE A 357 14.59 -6.41 15.75
N SER A 358 15.35 -5.65 16.54
CA SER A 358 16.75 -5.98 16.88
C SER A 358 16.86 -7.33 17.57
N ARG A 359 15.95 -7.64 18.51
CA ARG A 359 15.97 -8.94 19.22
C ARG A 359 15.76 -10.12 18.26
N THR A 360 14.86 -9.98 17.29
CA THR A 360 14.48 -11.08 16.39
C THR A 360 15.34 -11.13 15.13
N ALA A 361 16.14 -10.11 14.85
CA ALA A 361 16.96 -10.00 13.65
C ALA A 361 18.12 -11.00 13.66
N ARG A 362 18.27 -11.74 12.57
CA ARG A 362 19.53 -12.45 12.26
C ARG A 362 20.59 -11.46 11.83
N GLN A 363 21.86 -11.88 11.96
CA GLN A 363 22.99 -11.18 11.39
C GLN A 363 22.72 -10.82 9.92
N GLY A 364 22.87 -9.54 9.55
CA GLY A 364 22.61 -9.08 8.18
C GLY A 364 21.14 -9.00 7.79
N ALA A 365 20.20 -9.14 8.74
CA ALA A 365 18.78 -8.92 8.49
C ALA A 365 18.51 -7.48 8.02
N ARG A 366 17.45 -7.29 7.25
CA ARG A 366 17.23 -6.06 6.47
C ARG A 366 15.86 -5.48 6.80
N VAL A 367 15.83 -4.20 7.17
CA VAL A 367 14.60 -3.47 7.48
C VAL A 367 14.40 -2.40 6.41
N ILE A 368 13.22 -2.39 5.80
CA ILE A 368 12.81 -1.33 4.88
C ILE A 368 11.52 -0.65 5.31
N PHE A 369 11.46 0.65 5.05
CA PHE A 369 10.28 1.48 5.29
C PHE A 369 10.32 2.74 4.42
N ARG A 370 9.18 3.42 4.32
CA ARG A 370 9.09 4.75 3.72
C ARG A 370 8.70 5.79 4.75
N THR A 371 8.92 7.04 4.39
CA THR A 371 8.50 8.20 5.17
C THR A 371 7.90 9.23 4.23
N ALA A 372 7.01 10.07 4.75
CA ALA A 372 6.45 11.12 3.94
C ALA A 372 7.53 12.13 3.53
N GLY A 373 8.46 12.50 4.42
CA GLY A 373 9.60 13.39 4.11
C GLY A 373 10.83 12.62 3.58
N GLU A 374 11.87 13.33 3.14
CA GLU A 374 13.10 12.68 2.66
C GLU A 374 13.96 12.04 3.78
N PRO A 375 14.15 12.67 4.95
CA PRO A 375 15.03 12.12 5.98
C PRO A 375 14.43 10.92 6.71
N SER A 376 15.30 10.02 7.18
CA SER A 376 14.90 8.95 8.11
C SER A 376 14.41 9.56 9.42
N ILE A 377 13.29 9.05 9.92
CA ILE A 377 12.67 9.51 11.18
C ILE A 377 13.27 8.86 12.43
N LEU A 378 14.26 7.98 12.31
CA LEU A 378 14.80 7.23 13.46
C LEU A 378 15.80 8.02 14.32
N PRO A 379 16.80 8.72 13.73
CA PRO A 379 17.78 9.47 14.51
C PRO A 379 17.11 10.51 15.43
N GLY A 380 17.46 10.49 16.71
CA GLY A 380 16.89 11.37 17.73
C GLY A 380 15.52 10.95 18.28
N ARG A 381 14.85 9.96 17.67
CA ARG A 381 13.56 9.42 18.13
C ARG A 381 13.67 8.01 18.73
N ILE A 382 14.75 7.28 18.40
CA ILE A 382 15.06 5.94 18.92
C ILE A 382 16.33 5.98 19.76
N ASN A 383 16.40 5.14 20.79
CA ASN A 383 17.60 4.97 21.61
C ASN A 383 18.81 4.62 20.73
N ASN A 384 19.91 5.35 20.91
CA ASN A 384 21.16 5.18 20.16
C ASN A 384 21.76 3.77 20.32
N GLU A 385 21.54 3.08 21.44
CA GLU A 385 22.00 1.70 21.64
C GLU A 385 21.27 0.70 20.74
N ILE A 386 19.98 0.95 20.47
CA ILE A 386 19.20 0.13 19.53
C ILE A 386 19.62 0.48 18.11
N LEU A 387 19.64 1.77 17.78
CA LEU A 387 19.97 2.23 16.42
C LEU A 387 21.42 1.89 16.03
N GLY A 388 22.35 1.90 16.99
CA GLY A 388 23.75 1.56 16.78
C GLY A 388 24.02 0.09 16.44
N GLN A 389 23.01 -0.78 16.54
CA GLN A 389 23.06 -2.16 16.06
C GLN A 389 22.75 -2.27 14.55
N TRP A 390 22.44 -1.15 13.89
CA TRP A 390 22.06 -1.12 12.48
C TRP A 390 22.95 -0.17 11.68
N THR A 391 23.32 -0.59 10.48
CA THR A 391 23.95 0.26 9.47
C THR A 391 22.88 0.86 8.58
N TYR A 392 22.82 2.20 8.49
CA TYR A 392 21.93 2.90 7.57
C TYR A 392 22.57 2.99 6.18
N GLU A 393 21.95 2.36 5.19
CA GLU A 393 22.43 2.35 3.81
C GLU A 393 21.97 3.61 3.06
N ALA A 394 22.52 4.77 3.42
CA ALA A 394 22.02 6.07 2.94
C ALA A 394 22.06 6.23 1.41
N ALA A 395 23.16 5.82 0.77
CA ALA A 395 23.32 5.94 -0.69
C ALA A 395 22.34 5.03 -1.44
N GLU A 396 22.19 3.78 -0.97
CA GLU A 396 21.27 2.81 -1.57
C GLU A 396 19.82 3.20 -1.32
N SER A 397 19.50 3.70 -0.12
CA SER A 397 18.20 4.27 0.24
C SER A 397 17.79 5.39 -0.73
N ALA A 398 18.68 6.35 -0.99
CA ALA A 398 18.44 7.43 -1.94
C ALA A 398 18.30 6.94 -3.39
N ARG A 399 19.10 5.94 -3.79
CA ARG A 399 19.01 5.32 -5.13
C ARG A 399 17.66 4.63 -5.32
N LEU A 400 17.23 3.82 -4.36
CA LEU A 400 15.96 3.09 -4.41
C LEU A 400 14.76 4.03 -4.34
N ASN A 401 14.82 5.11 -3.57
CA ASN A 401 13.79 6.14 -3.56
C ASN A 401 13.55 6.76 -4.95
N LYS A 402 14.62 6.98 -5.72
CA LYS A 402 14.51 7.47 -7.11
C LYS A 402 13.87 6.45 -8.04
N LEU A 403 14.03 5.15 -7.77
CA LEU A 403 13.44 4.07 -8.56
C LEU A 403 12.00 3.71 -8.15
N ASP A 404 11.51 4.15 -6.99
CA ASP A 404 10.14 3.86 -6.55
C ASP A 404 9.14 4.61 -7.44
N ARG A 405 8.43 3.84 -8.27
CA ARG A 405 7.49 4.32 -9.30
C ARG A 405 6.18 4.90 -8.74
N SER A 406 5.87 4.64 -7.47
CA SER A 406 4.62 5.09 -6.85
C SER A 406 4.59 6.61 -6.65
N SER A 407 5.77 7.22 -6.45
CA SER A 407 5.98 8.65 -6.23
C SER A 407 5.16 9.24 -5.07
N ILE A 408 4.71 8.40 -4.13
CA ILE A 408 3.93 8.85 -2.96
C ILE A 408 4.83 9.35 -1.83
N TYR A 409 5.98 8.72 -1.61
CA TYR A 409 6.83 8.96 -0.45
C TYR A 409 8.00 9.89 -0.77
N GLY A 410 8.45 10.64 0.24
CA GLY A 410 9.64 11.48 0.15
C GLY A 410 10.92 10.67 0.34
N GLY A 411 10.87 9.64 1.19
CA GLY A 411 12.01 8.80 1.57
C GLY A 411 11.72 7.31 1.45
N PHE A 412 12.74 6.57 1.02
CA PHE A 412 12.87 5.13 1.14
C PHE A 412 14.09 4.88 2.04
N HIS A 413 13.98 3.99 3.01
CA HIS A 413 15.05 3.73 3.97
C HIS A 413 15.35 2.25 4.11
N LEU A 414 16.64 1.92 4.04
CA LEU A 414 17.19 0.59 4.26
C LEU A 414 18.17 0.61 5.43
N TYR A 415 17.93 -0.26 6.41
CA TYR A 415 18.82 -0.54 7.52
C TYR A 415 19.22 -2.02 7.51
N ILE A 416 20.50 -2.31 7.76
CA ILE A 416 21.04 -3.67 7.82
C ILE A 416 21.56 -3.93 9.23
N TYR A 417 21.19 -5.08 9.81
CA TYR A 417 21.63 -5.46 11.15
C TYR A 417 23.11 -5.84 11.15
N ASN A 418 23.85 -5.23 12.08
CA ASN A 418 25.32 -5.29 12.19
C ASN A 418 25.86 -6.63 12.63
#